data_AF-A0A7C4ADD7-F1
#
_entry.id   AF-A0A7C4ADD7-F1
#
_cell.length_a   1.000
_cell.length_b   1.000
_cell.length_c   1.000
_cell.angle_alpha   90.00
_cell.angle_beta   90.00
_cell.angle_gamma   90.00
#
_symmetry.space_group_name_H-M   'P 1'
#
loop_
_entity.id
_entity.type
_entity.pdbx_description
1 polymer ?
#
loop_
_entity_poly.entity_id
_entity_poly.type
_entity_poly.pdbx_seq_one_letter_code
_entity_poly.pdbx_strand_id
1 'polypeptide(L)'
;MSQTWNNDESYDSSYYQYAEENYAYDAEPPVKPARPTGLLTAALIIGVMACSCLSCLIGAGIGLVAWEELSAGSQASVPQDTSSTVSRARTSWQSIDVVNAFLDAGLECADPQPLAVNDGTAPFVAEEATRFMLPSVCDGCSGRIYSFSDQGQLDQARNYYIGLGEQDPQYFSWLYVRDNILVQLNGRMPEEQARRYRQALMSMR
;
A
#
# COMPACT_ATOMS: atom_id res chain seq x y z
N MET A 1 -38.14 -4.23 -3.58
CA MET A 1 -37.28 -4.26 -4.79
C MET A 1 -35.85 -4.07 -4.32
N SER A 2 -35.14 -5.18 -4.14
CA SER A 2 -33.81 -5.23 -3.53
C SER A 2 -32.76 -4.98 -4.61
N GLN A 3 -31.93 -3.97 -4.43
CA GLN A 3 -30.78 -3.75 -5.31
C GLN A 3 -29.71 -4.79 -4.97
N THR A 4 -29.57 -5.76 -5.85
CA THR A 4 -28.45 -6.70 -5.89
C THR A 4 -27.23 -5.92 -6.38
N TRP A 5 -26.32 -5.59 -5.46
CA TRP A 5 -24.97 -5.17 -5.85
C TRP A 5 -24.26 -6.39 -6.38
N ASN A 6 -24.21 -6.48 -7.71
CA ASN A 6 -23.38 -7.44 -8.42
C ASN A 6 -21.93 -7.02 -8.20
N ASN A 7 -21.15 -7.85 -7.51
CA ASN A 7 -19.69 -7.77 -7.46
C ASN A 7 -19.04 -8.15 -8.82
N ASP A 8 -19.78 -7.97 -9.92
CA ASP A 8 -19.27 -7.99 -11.29
C ASP A 8 -18.90 -6.56 -11.71
N GLU A 9 -18.20 -5.82 -10.85
CA GLU A 9 -17.47 -4.65 -11.33
C GLU A 9 -16.42 -5.17 -12.31
N SER A 10 -16.82 -5.11 -13.59
CA SER A 10 -16.01 -4.98 -14.78
C SER A 10 -14.55 -4.71 -14.44
N TYR A 11 -13.83 -5.80 -14.21
CA TYR A 11 -12.41 -5.79 -14.00
C TYR A 11 -11.81 -5.34 -15.33
N ASP A 12 -11.50 -4.06 -15.42
CA ASP A 12 -11.18 -3.37 -16.67
C ASP A 12 -10.01 -4.06 -17.38
N SER A 13 -10.37 -4.93 -18.33
CA SER A 13 -9.41 -5.68 -19.13
C SER A 13 -8.57 -4.75 -20.00
N SER A 14 -8.98 -3.49 -20.17
CA SER A 14 -8.24 -2.51 -20.96
C SER A 14 -6.86 -2.23 -20.40
N TYR A 15 -6.66 -2.30 -19.07
CA TYR A 15 -5.34 -2.14 -18.46
C TYR A 15 -4.37 -3.23 -18.92
N TYR A 16 -4.84 -4.47 -19.01
CA TYR A 16 -4.03 -5.60 -19.45
C TYR A 16 -3.86 -5.63 -20.97
N GLN A 17 -4.88 -5.21 -21.71
CA GLN A 17 -4.82 -5.11 -23.17
C GLN A 17 -3.83 -4.04 -23.64
N TYR A 18 -3.65 -2.94 -22.89
CA TYR A 18 -2.67 -1.89 -23.21
C TYR A 18 -1.20 -2.36 -23.02
N ALA A 19 -0.97 -3.31 -22.11
CA ALA A 19 0.35 -3.90 -21.88
C ALA A 19 0.75 -4.87 -23.00
N GLU A 20 -0.18 -5.51 -23.71
CA GLU A 20 0.17 -6.40 -24.82
C GLU A 20 0.56 -5.66 -26.10
N GLU A 21 -0.12 -4.54 -26.42
CA GLU A 21 0.10 -3.82 -27.69
C GLU A 21 1.46 -3.09 -27.77
N ASN A 22 2.07 -2.77 -26.62
CA ASN A 22 3.30 -1.95 -26.56
C ASN A 22 4.60 -2.75 -26.39
N TYR A 23 4.55 -4.07 -26.23
CA TYR A 23 5.73 -4.90 -25.96
C TYR A 23 5.92 -6.01 -27.00
N ALA A 24 6.36 -5.61 -28.19
CA ALA A 24 7.03 -6.55 -29.10
C ALA A 24 8.33 -7.03 -28.43
N TYR A 25 8.40 -8.33 -28.11
CA TYR A 25 9.46 -8.98 -27.32
C TYR A 25 10.82 -9.10 -28.04
N ASP A 26 11.00 -8.44 -29.18
CA ASP A 26 12.15 -8.66 -30.09
C ASP A 26 13.39 -7.80 -29.75
N ALA A 27 13.43 -7.14 -28.60
CA ALA A 27 14.61 -6.40 -28.16
C ALA A 27 15.59 -7.33 -27.43
N GLU A 28 16.64 -7.77 -28.12
CA GLU A 28 17.78 -8.44 -27.50
C GLU A 28 18.34 -7.59 -26.33
N PRO A 29 18.65 -8.20 -25.17
CA PRO A 29 19.12 -7.46 -24.01
C PRO A 29 20.50 -6.83 -24.30
N PRO A 30 20.73 -5.56 -23.91
CA PRO A 30 22.01 -4.92 -24.13
C PRO A 30 23.14 -5.63 -23.36
N VAL A 31 24.22 -5.95 -24.07
CA VAL A 31 25.43 -6.57 -23.53
C VAL A 31 26.01 -5.71 -22.40
N LYS A 32 26.12 -6.28 -21.19
CA LYS A 32 26.65 -5.60 -20.00
C LYS A 32 28.13 -5.21 -20.20
N PRO A 33 28.52 -3.92 -20.07
CA PRO A 33 29.93 -3.57 -19.98
C PRO A 33 30.50 -3.93 -18.60
N ALA A 34 31.70 -4.53 -18.59
CA ALA A 34 32.41 -4.93 -17.38
C ALA A 34 32.82 -3.70 -16.55
N ARG A 35 32.48 -3.69 -15.25
CA ARG A 35 32.89 -2.64 -14.30
C ARG A 35 34.33 -2.88 -13.83
N PRO A 36 35.20 -1.84 -13.81
CA PRO A 36 36.45 -1.90 -13.07
C PRO A 36 36.21 -1.67 -11.58
N THR A 37 36.74 -2.59 -10.79
CA THR A 37 36.88 -2.54 -9.33
C THR A 37 37.94 -1.50 -8.95
N GLY A 38 37.62 -0.53 -8.10
CA GLY A 38 38.64 0.43 -7.64
C GLY A 38 38.19 1.44 -6.58
N LEU A 39 38.64 1.18 -5.35
CA LEU A 39 39.15 2.12 -4.33
C LEU A 39 38.22 3.14 -3.65
N LEU A 40 37.92 2.79 -2.39
CA LEU A 40 37.83 3.61 -1.18
C LEU A 40 38.49 5.00 -1.25
N THR A 41 37.75 6.04 -0.85
CA THR A 41 38.28 7.16 -0.05
C THR A 41 37.19 7.75 0.85
N ALA A 42 37.35 7.48 2.14
CA ALA A 42 36.69 8.23 3.22
C ALA A 42 37.40 9.58 3.38
N ALA A 43 36.64 10.67 3.51
CA ALA A 43 37.16 11.98 3.90
C ALA A 43 36.57 12.40 5.25
N LEU A 44 37.49 12.63 6.19
CA LEU A 44 37.31 13.08 7.57
C LEU A 44 36.90 14.56 7.68
N ILE A 45 35.95 14.81 8.58
CA ILE A 45 35.90 15.80 9.69
C ILE A 45 36.83 17.03 9.60
N ILE A 46 36.25 18.23 9.77
CA ILE A 46 36.52 19.25 10.83
C ILE A 46 35.89 20.59 10.39
N GLY A 47 34.96 21.11 11.20
CA GLY A 47 34.38 22.45 11.04
C GLY A 47 33.79 22.92 12.37
N VAL A 48 34.55 23.77 13.05
CA VAL A 48 34.42 24.24 14.44
C VAL A 48 33.82 25.65 14.47
N MET A 49 33.33 26.06 15.66
CA MET A 49 33.02 27.43 16.15
C MET A 49 31.63 28.00 15.80
N ALA A 50 30.71 28.13 16.77
CA ALA A 50 30.66 29.08 17.89
C ALA A 50 30.27 30.51 17.49
N CYS A 51 29.03 30.91 17.82
CA CYS A 51 28.63 32.25 18.25
C CYS A 51 27.13 32.20 18.62
N SER A 52 26.77 32.09 19.91
CA SER A 52 26.66 33.17 20.89
C SER A 52 25.35 33.96 20.76
N CYS A 53 24.59 33.96 21.86
CA CYS A 53 23.66 35.00 22.28
C CYS A 53 22.34 35.07 21.47
N LEU A 54 21.17 35.36 22.02
CA LEU A 54 20.81 36.00 23.28
C LEU A 54 19.32 35.71 23.52
N SER A 55 19.01 35.31 24.75
CA SER A 55 17.72 35.41 25.46
C SER A 55 16.53 36.12 24.80
N CYS A 56 15.42 35.39 24.63
CA CYS A 56 14.06 35.92 24.80
C CYS A 56 13.44 35.25 26.03
N LEU A 57 13.78 35.78 27.21
CA LEU A 57 12.93 35.70 28.40
C LEU A 57 11.90 36.84 28.33
N ILE A 58 10.81 36.68 29.09
CA ILE A 58 9.61 37.52 29.25
C ILE A 58 8.45 37.00 28.36
N GLY A 59 7.31 36.54 28.89
CA GLY A 59 6.69 36.92 30.15
C GLY A 59 5.76 35.86 30.74
N ALA A 60 5.73 35.88 32.07
CA ALA A 60 4.70 35.28 32.89
C ALA A 60 3.35 35.94 32.59
N GLY A 61 2.31 35.10 32.50
CA GLY A 61 0.92 35.51 32.42
C GLY A 61 0.07 34.48 33.14
N ILE A 62 0.12 34.54 34.47
CA ILE A 62 -0.79 33.86 35.39
C ILE A 62 -2.19 34.41 35.12
N GLY A 63 -3.13 33.52 34.81
CA GLY A 63 -4.54 33.84 34.58
C GLY A 63 -5.43 32.69 34.99
N LEU A 64 -5.32 32.28 36.27
CA LEU A 64 -6.33 31.48 36.96
C LEU A 64 -7.59 32.34 37.08
N VAL A 65 -8.66 31.94 36.39
CA VAL A 65 -10.01 32.37 36.73
C VAL A 65 -10.83 31.11 36.90
N ALA A 66 -10.86 30.61 38.13
CA ALA A 66 -11.89 29.72 38.60
C ALA A 66 -13.16 30.56 38.78
N TRP A 67 -14.23 30.22 38.08
CA TRP A 67 -15.59 30.41 38.57
C TRP A 67 -16.42 29.19 38.18
N GLU A 68 -16.94 28.57 39.23
CA GLU A 68 -17.81 27.42 39.28
C GLU A 68 -19.27 27.90 39.32
N GLU A 69 -20.17 26.96 39.11
CA GLU A 69 -21.60 26.96 39.45
C GLU A 69 -22.66 27.46 38.44
N LEU A 70 -23.38 26.44 37.96
CA LEU A 70 -24.84 26.33 37.85
C LEU A 70 -25.53 26.97 36.64
N SER A 71 -25.87 26.11 35.69
CA SER A 71 -27.16 26.20 35.00
C SER A 71 -27.82 24.83 35.00
N ALA A 72 -28.65 24.60 36.01
CA ALA A 72 -29.71 23.60 35.96
C ALA A 72 -30.69 23.98 34.85
N GLY A 73 -31.00 23.05 33.94
CA GLY A 73 -31.91 23.35 32.83
C GLY A 73 -32.11 22.21 31.84
N SER A 74 -32.73 21.12 32.32
CA SER A 74 -33.78 20.36 31.62
C SER A 74 -33.73 20.34 30.08
N GLN A 75 -33.28 19.24 29.48
CA GLN A 75 -33.82 18.78 28.20
C GLN A 75 -34.07 17.27 28.20
N ALA A 76 -35.29 16.95 27.76
CA ALA A 76 -35.95 15.67 27.79
C ALA A 76 -35.20 14.58 27.04
N SER A 77 -35.14 13.41 27.65
CA SER A 77 -34.71 12.16 27.02
C SER A 77 -35.75 11.73 25.97
N VAL A 78 -35.47 12.01 24.70
CA VAL A 78 -36.11 11.31 23.58
C VAL A 78 -35.46 9.92 23.52
N PRO A 79 -36.22 8.81 23.54
CA PRO A 79 -35.67 7.51 23.22
C PRO A 79 -35.28 7.52 21.74
N GLN A 80 -33.98 7.61 21.44
CA GLN A 80 -33.49 7.25 20.12
C GLN A 80 -33.63 5.75 19.99
N ASP A 81 -34.68 5.37 19.29
CA ASP A 81 -34.89 4.06 18.70
C ASP A 81 -33.60 3.69 17.96
N THR A 82 -32.80 2.81 18.58
CA THR A 82 -31.62 2.23 17.96
C THR A 82 -32.10 1.33 16.84
N SER A 83 -32.33 1.92 15.66
CA SER A 83 -32.30 1.17 14.41
C SER A 83 -30.91 0.56 14.30
N SER A 84 -30.80 -0.68 14.78
CA SER A 84 -29.72 -1.58 14.49
C SER A 84 -29.76 -1.85 12.99
N THR A 85 -29.18 -0.94 12.22
CA THR A 85 -28.70 -1.25 10.88
C THR A 85 -27.72 -2.39 11.07
N VAL A 86 -28.17 -3.60 10.73
CA VAL A 86 -27.30 -4.75 10.51
C VAL A 86 -26.41 -4.36 9.33
N SER A 87 -25.35 -3.62 9.63
CA SER A 87 -24.20 -3.46 8.76
C SER A 87 -23.68 -4.87 8.59
N ARG A 88 -23.90 -5.46 7.41
CA ARG A 88 -23.14 -6.66 7.02
C ARG A 88 -21.69 -6.31 7.28
N ALA A 89 -21.07 -7.01 8.24
CA ALA A 89 -19.64 -6.90 8.45
C ALA A 89 -18.98 -7.17 7.09
N ARG A 90 -18.41 -6.11 6.50
CA ARG A 90 -17.56 -6.24 5.32
C ARG A 90 -16.39 -7.09 5.79
N THR A 91 -16.18 -8.26 5.19
CA THR A 91 -15.01 -9.08 5.52
C THR A 91 -13.79 -8.22 5.23
N SER A 92 -13.04 -7.88 6.28
CA SER A 92 -11.76 -7.19 6.17
C SER A 92 -10.68 -8.24 6.26
N TRP A 93 -9.95 -8.42 5.18
CA TRP A 93 -8.83 -9.35 5.10
C TRP A 93 -7.56 -8.71 5.64
N GLN A 94 -6.73 -9.51 6.29
CA GLN A 94 -5.36 -9.13 6.61
C GLN A 94 -4.41 -9.53 5.47
N SER A 95 -3.30 -8.82 5.35
CA SER A 95 -2.25 -9.11 4.37
C SER A 95 -1.68 -10.52 4.56
N ILE A 96 -1.63 -11.02 5.80
CA ILE A 96 -1.17 -12.38 6.09
C ILE A 96 -2.17 -13.46 5.63
N ASP A 97 -3.47 -13.18 5.59
CA ASP A 97 -4.48 -14.11 5.07
C ASP A 97 -4.25 -14.40 3.58
N VAL A 98 -3.85 -13.36 2.84
CA VAL A 98 -3.51 -13.45 1.42
C VAL A 98 -2.22 -14.24 1.20
N VAL A 99 -1.20 -14.04 2.04
CA VAL A 99 0.04 -14.85 2.01
C VAL A 99 -0.29 -16.33 2.22
N ASN A 100 -1.10 -16.64 3.23
CA ASN A 100 -1.54 -18.01 3.50
C ASN A 100 -2.28 -18.61 2.30
N ALA A 101 -3.21 -17.85 1.70
CA ALA A 101 -3.92 -18.28 0.50
C ALA A 101 -3.00 -18.57 -0.69
N PHE A 102 -1.93 -17.79 -0.87
CA PHE A 102 -0.91 -18.04 -1.89
C PHE A 102 -0.12 -19.31 -1.60
N LEU A 103 0.34 -19.50 -0.37
CA LEU A 103 1.07 -20.70 0.04
C LEU A 103 0.21 -21.97 -0.08
N ASP A 104 -1.05 -21.91 0.34
CA ASP A 104 -2.01 -23.02 0.23
C ASP A 104 -2.31 -23.39 -1.24
N ALA A 105 -2.26 -22.41 -2.14
CA ALA A 105 -2.37 -22.62 -3.59
C ALA A 105 -1.06 -23.12 -4.24
N GLY A 106 -0.01 -23.38 -3.45
CA GLY A 106 1.30 -23.78 -3.95
C GLY A 106 2.03 -22.70 -4.74
N LEU A 107 1.77 -21.42 -4.41
CA LEU A 107 2.43 -20.27 -5.00
C LEU A 107 3.62 -19.81 -4.14
N GLU A 108 4.60 -19.19 -4.78
CA GLU A 108 5.80 -18.71 -4.13
C GLU A 108 5.51 -17.45 -3.31
N CYS A 109 5.85 -17.47 -2.03
CA CYS A 109 5.87 -16.32 -1.11
C CYS A 109 7.08 -16.43 -0.19
N ALA A 110 8.30 -16.26 -0.74
CA ALA A 110 9.52 -16.42 0.04
C ALA A 110 9.69 -15.24 1.02
N ASP A 111 10.17 -15.52 2.24
CA ASP A 111 10.46 -14.53 3.28
C ASP A 111 9.40 -13.42 3.44
N PRO A 112 8.14 -13.76 3.78
CA PRO A 112 7.12 -12.76 4.03
C PRO A 112 7.51 -11.91 5.25
N GLN A 113 7.50 -10.59 5.09
CA GLN A 113 7.88 -9.63 6.12
C GLN A 113 6.90 -8.45 6.14
N PRO A 114 6.49 -7.98 7.33
CA PRO A 114 5.73 -6.74 7.45
C PRO A 114 6.48 -5.56 6.82
N LEU A 115 5.76 -4.73 6.07
CA LEU A 115 6.28 -3.50 5.47
C LEU A 115 5.71 -2.31 6.23
N ALA A 116 6.57 -1.33 6.52
CA ALA A 116 6.10 -0.06 7.06
C ALA A 116 5.21 0.63 6.00
N VAL A 117 3.94 0.84 6.35
CA VAL A 117 2.90 1.38 5.45
C VAL A 117 3.02 2.88 5.18
N ASN A 118 3.84 3.58 5.95
CA ASN A 118 4.06 5.02 5.81
C ASN A 118 5.55 5.33 6.01
N ASP A 119 6.30 5.27 4.92
CA ASP A 119 7.70 5.69 4.85
C ASP A 119 7.86 7.10 4.25
N GLY A 120 6.74 7.80 4.00
CA GLY A 120 6.70 9.14 3.40
C GLY A 120 6.94 9.17 1.88
N THR A 121 7.10 8.02 1.22
CA THR A 121 7.38 7.95 -0.23
C THR A 121 6.16 7.52 -1.05
N ALA A 122 5.28 6.69 -0.48
CA ALA A 122 4.02 6.30 -1.10
C ALA A 122 2.93 7.34 -0.82
N PRO A 123 2.16 7.79 -1.84
CA PRO A 123 1.13 8.81 -1.65
C PRO A 123 -0.16 8.23 -1.05
N PHE A 124 -0.11 7.12 -0.30
CA PHE A 124 -1.28 6.46 0.28
C PHE A 124 -0.94 5.85 1.64
N VAL A 125 -1.97 5.56 2.43
CA VAL A 125 -1.88 4.97 3.77
C VAL A 125 -2.66 3.67 3.77
N ALA A 126 -1.94 2.56 3.94
CA ALA A 126 -2.54 1.25 4.21
C ALA A 126 -2.65 1.02 5.71
N GLU A 127 -3.56 0.14 6.13
CA GLU A 127 -3.69 -0.31 7.52
C GLU A 127 -2.49 -1.21 7.88
N GLU A 128 -2.16 -2.15 7.01
CA GLU A 128 -0.96 -2.98 7.09
C GLU A 128 -0.49 -3.40 5.70
N ALA A 129 0.76 -3.85 5.62
CA ALA A 129 1.32 -4.40 4.40
C ALA A 129 2.31 -5.51 4.67
N THR A 130 2.37 -6.46 3.75
CA THR A 130 3.37 -7.54 3.76
C THR A 130 4.10 -7.57 2.42
N ARG A 131 5.43 -7.61 2.47
CA ARG A 131 6.29 -7.88 1.30
C ARG A 131 6.71 -9.35 1.33
N PHE A 132 6.78 -9.97 0.16
CA PHE A 132 7.40 -11.29 -0.02
C PHE A 132 8.29 -11.29 -1.26
N MET A 133 9.25 -12.20 -1.31
CA MET A 133 10.21 -12.37 -2.39
C MET A 133 9.72 -13.38 -3.42
N LEU A 134 10.13 -13.15 -4.67
CA LEU A 134 9.79 -13.95 -5.86
C LEU A 134 11.06 -14.38 -6.62
N PRO A 135 11.96 -15.18 -6.00
CA PRO A 135 13.23 -15.56 -6.62
C PRO A 135 13.05 -16.40 -7.90
N SER A 136 11.91 -17.08 -8.09
CA SER A 136 11.60 -17.77 -9.35
C SER A 136 11.40 -16.82 -10.54
N VAL A 137 11.03 -15.55 -10.28
CA VAL A 137 10.80 -14.54 -11.32
C VAL A 137 12.11 -13.84 -11.69
N CYS A 138 12.81 -13.29 -10.71
CA CYS A 138 14.12 -12.66 -10.90
C CYS A 138 14.85 -12.43 -9.57
N ASP A 139 16.15 -12.18 -9.63
CA ASP A 139 16.90 -11.74 -8.44
C ASP A 139 16.37 -10.40 -7.93
N GLY A 140 16.01 -10.34 -6.65
CA GLY A 140 15.42 -9.17 -6.00
C GLY A 140 13.94 -8.91 -6.34
N CYS A 141 13.29 -9.72 -7.18
CA CYS A 141 11.86 -9.59 -7.46
C CYS A 141 11.03 -9.82 -6.20
N SER A 142 9.93 -9.08 -6.05
CA SER A 142 9.05 -9.15 -4.88
C SER A 142 7.60 -8.87 -5.22
N GLY A 143 6.70 -9.35 -4.38
CA GLY A 143 5.31 -8.91 -4.31
C GLY A 143 5.05 -8.12 -3.03
N ARG A 144 3.98 -7.33 -3.05
CA ARG A 144 3.47 -6.58 -1.91
C ARG A 144 1.96 -6.80 -1.79
N ILE A 145 1.49 -6.97 -0.58
CA ILE A 145 0.07 -7.08 -0.25
C ILE A 145 -0.22 -5.95 0.73
N TYR A 146 -1.24 -5.16 0.43
CA TYR A 146 -1.72 -4.07 1.26
C TYR A 146 -3.16 -4.35 1.69
N SER A 147 -3.45 -4.10 2.96
CA SER A 147 -4.81 -4.07 3.51
C SER A 147 -5.20 -2.63 3.82
N PHE A 148 -6.41 -2.23 3.47
CA PHE A 148 -6.90 -0.86 3.63
C PHE A 148 -8.19 -0.79 4.44
N SER A 149 -8.23 0.12 5.41
CA SER A 149 -9.48 0.48 6.08
C SER A 149 -10.34 1.46 5.25
N ASP A 150 -9.71 2.16 4.29
CA ASP A 150 -10.31 3.21 3.46
C ASP A 150 -10.20 2.89 1.97
N GLN A 151 -11.34 2.90 1.27
CA GLN A 151 -11.39 2.59 -0.16
C GLN A 151 -10.65 3.62 -1.01
N GLY A 152 -10.70 4.91 -0.64
CA GLY A 152 -10.00 5.96 -1.37
C GLY A 152 -8.48 5.78 -1.32
N GLN A 153 -7.95 5.31 -0.20
CA GLN A 153 -6.52 4.95 -0.08
C GLN A 153 -6.15 3.74 -0.93
N LEU A 154 -7.01 2.73 -1.03
CA LEU A 154 -6.82 1.59 -1.93
C LEU A 154 -6.75 2.05 -3.38
N ASP A 155 -7.72 2.86 -3.81
CA ASP A 155 -7.79 3.39 -5.17
C ASP A 155 -6.58 4.27 -5.50
N GLN A 156 -6.14 5.08 -4.53
CA GLN A 156 -4.92 5.89 -4.64
C GLN A 156 -3.68 5.02 -4.79
N ALA A 157 -3.57 3.93 -4.04
CA ALA A 157 -2.47 2.96 -4.18
C ALA A 157 -2.45 2.27 -5.53
N ARG A 158 -3.62 1.82 -6.01
CA ARG A 158 -3.76 1.22 -7.33
C ARG A 158 -3.31 2.18 -8.43
N ASN A 159 -3.81 3.41 -8.42
CA ASN A 159 -3.48 4.43 -9.42
C ASN A 159 -2.01 4.83 -9.37
N TYR A 160 -1.41 4.86 -8.19
CA TYR A 160 0.03 5.10 -8.04
C TYR A 160 0.86 4.07 -8.81
N TYR A 161 0.60 2.77 -8.63
CA TYR A 161 1.36 1.74 -9.34
C TYR A 161 1.06 1.69 -10.84
N ILE A 162 -0.18 1.96 -11.26
CA ILE A 162 -0.54 2.14 -12.67
C ILE A 162 0.31 3.25 -13.28
N GLY A 163 0.31 4.43 -12.65
CA GLY A 163 1.06 5.59 -13.12
C GLY A 163 2.57 5.36 -13.17
N LEU A 164 3.15 4.59 -12.25
CA LEU A 164 4.57 4.21 -12.32
C LEU A 164 4.88 3.37 -13.57
N GLY A 165 4.03 2.40 -13.89
CA GLY A 165 4.20 1.56 -15.08
C GLY A 165 3.96 2.30 -16.39
N GLU A 166 3.04 3.27 -16.41
CA GLU A 166 2.80 4.15 -17.56
C GLU A 166 3.97 5.11 -17.81
N GLN A 167 4.61 5.61 -16.74
CA GLN A 167 5.77 6.48 -16.83
C GLN A 167 7.02 5.72 -17.29
N ASP A 168 7.22 4.51 -16.80
CA ASP A 168 8.34 3.67 -17.19
C ASP A 168 7.96 2.18 -17.17
N PRO A 169 8.03 1.51 -18.33
CA PRO A 169 7.92 0.06 -18.47
C PRO A 169 8.58 -0.80 -17.40
N GLN A 170 9.74 -0.37 -16.90
CA GLN A 170 10.48 -1.15 -15.91
C GLN A 170 9.77 -1.25 -14.54
N TYR A 171 8.82 -0.34 -14.27
CA TYR A 171 8.00 -0.33 -13.05
C TYR A 171 6.61 -0.93 -13.25
N PHE A 172 6.33 -1.51 -14.43
CA PHE A 172 5.10 -2.27 -14.65
C PHE A 172 4.91 -3.31 -13.53
N SER A 173 3.66 -3.46 -13.12
CA SER A 173 3.27 -4.34 -12.02
C SER A 173 1.93 -5.01 -12.33
N TRP A 174 1.80 -6.27 -11.96
CA TRP A 174 0.49 -6.93 -11.93
C TRP A 174 -0.25 -6.47 -10.67
N LEU A 175 -1.44 -5.91 -10.85
CA LEU A 175 -2.24 -5.36 -9.76
C LEU A 175 -3.57 -6.11 -9.67
N TYR A 176 -3.86 -6.67 -8.50
CA TYR A 176 -5.11 -7.37 -8.22
C TYR A 176 -5.78 -6.79 -6.97
N VAL A 177 -7.07 -6.48 -7.06
CA VAL A 177 -7.86 -5.96 -5.95
C VAL A 177 -8.92 -6.98 -5.55
N ARG A 178 -9.11 -7.18 -4.25
CA ARG A 178 -10.24 -7.93 -3.69
C ARG A 178 -10.64 -7.31 -2.36
N ASP A 179 -11.90 -6.91 -2.23
CA ASP A 179 -12.42 -6.29 -1.01
C ASP A 179 -11.50 -5.13 -0.56
N ASN A 180 -10.87 -5.24 0.60
CA ASN A 180 -9.92 -4.28 1.16
C ASN A 180 -8.44 -4.53 0.83
N ILE A 181 -8.15 -5.49 -0.07
CA ILE A 181 -6.79 -5.91 -0.42
C ILE A 181 -6.38 -5.36 -1.78
N LEU A 182 -5.14 -4.85 -1.86
CA LEU A 182 -4.39 -4.68 -3.11
C LEU A 182 -3.16 -5.59 -3.09
N VAL A 183 -3.01 -6.40 -4.13
CA VAL A 183 -1.80 -7.17 -4.41
C VAL A 183 -1.06 -6.52 -5.57
N GLN A 184 0.22 -6.23 -5.36
CA GLN A 184 1.17 -5.78 -6.37
C GLN A 184 2.22 -6.87 -6.57
N LEU A 185 2.40 -7.35 -7.80
CA LEU A 185 3.46 -8.29 -8.17
C LEU A 185 4.40 -7.65 -9.19
N ASN A 186 5.68 -8.04 -9.14
CA ASN A 186 6.67 -7.56 -10.09
C ASN A 186 6.25 -7.85 -11.54
N GLY A 187 6.31 -6.84 -12.42
CA GLY A 187 5.86 -6.94 -13.81
C GLY A 187 6.68 -7.87 -14.71
N ARG A 188 7.86 -8.31 -14.27
CA ARG A 188 8.64 -9.34 -15.00
C ARG A 188 8.05 -10.75 -14.87
N MET A 189 7.11 -10.94 -13.94
CA MET A 189 6.39 -12.21 -13.81
C MET A 189 5.59 -12.46 -15.10
N PRO A 190 5.67 -13.65 -15.72
CA PRO A 190 4.80 -14.01 -16.83
C PRO A 190 3.31 -13.91 -16.43
N GLU A 191 2.46 -13.43 -17.33
CA GLU A 191 1.04 -13.21 -17.05
C GLU A 191 0.35 -14.49 -16.53
N GLU A 192 0.62 -15.64 -17.14
CA GLU A 192 0.03 -16.91 -16.71
C GLU A 192 0.34 -17.23 -15.25
N GLN A 193 1.55 -16.90 -14.79
CA GLN A 193 1.95 -17.05 -13.40
C GLN A 193 1.23 -16.03 -12.53
N ALA A 194 1.17 -14.75 -12.92
CA ALA A 194 0.47 -13.70 -12.18
C ALA A 194 -1.02 -14.00 -12.02
N ARG A 195 -1.66 -14.55 -13.07
CA ARG A 195 -3.06 -14.97 -13.05
C ARG A 195 -3.35 -16.05 -12.01
N ARG A 196 -2.39 -16.91 -11.68
CA ARG A 196 -2.55 -17.90 -10.59
C ARG A 196 -2.65 -17.22 -9.22
N TYR A 197 -1.88 -16.16 -8.98
CA TYR A 197 -2.01 -15.34 -7.76
C TYR A 197 -3.39 -14.67 -7.70
N ARG A 198 -3.86 -14.10 -8.83
CA ARG A 198 -5.23 -13.57 -8.91
C ARG A 198 -6.27 -14.62 -8.56
N GLN A 199 -6.16 -15.84 -9.09
CA GLN A 199 -7.10 -16.91 -8.81
C GLN A 199 -7.11 -17.31 -7.33
N ALA A 200 -5.92 -17.45 -6.72
CA ALA A 200 -5.80 -17.73 -5.29
C ALA A 200 -6.43 -16.62 -4.45
N LEU A 201 -6.13 -15.34 -4.76
CA LEU A 201 -6.72 -14.18 -4.10
C LEU A 201 -8.26 -14.21 -4.20
N MET A 202 -8.82 -14.45 -5.38
CA MET A 202 -10.27 -14.47 -5.60
C MET A 202 -10.97 -15.69 -4.99
N SER A 203 -10.22 -16.71 -4.57
CA SER A 203 -10.77 -17.95 -4.01
C SER A 203 -10.81 -18.01 -2.49
N MET A 204 -10.22 -17.03 -1.78
CA MET A 204 -10.30 -16.90 -0.32
C MET A 204 -11.77 -16.87 0.15
N ARG A 205 -12.05 -17.38 1.35
CA ARG A 205 -13.42 -17.56 1.89
C ARG A 205 -13.52 -17.15 3.34
#